data_AF-A0A821KLM0-F1
#
_entry.id   AF-A0A821KLM0-F1
#
_cell.length_a   1.000
_cell.length_b   1.000
_cell.length_c   1.000
_cell.angle_alpha   90.00
_cell.angle_beta   90.00
_cell.angle_gamma   90.00
#
_symmetry.space_group_name_H-M   'P 1'
#
loop_
_entity.id
_entity.type
_entity.pdbx_description
1 polymer ?
#
loop_
_entity_poly.entity_id
_entity_poly.type
_entity_poly.pdbx_seq_one_letter_code
_entity_poly.pdbx_strand_id
1 'polypeptide(L)'
;MSYTYHQGSGKFCNDNNGQCTPSYSGFKGEKDQKKSNQGPIPEGKYTIANGCGDAHQRCNLTPDSSNNMFGRSAFQIHGDNGKGDQSASHGCIILNQGDRAGLKKGDKVTVKK
;
A
#
# COMPACT_ATOMS: atom_id res chain seq x y z
N MET A 1 12.24 6.31 6.89
CA MET A 1 11.15 6.10 7.88
C MET A 1 10.60 4.70 7.72
N SER A 2 9.85 4.25 8.73
CA SER A 2 9.21 2.93 8.77
C SER A 2 7.72 3.12 8.98
N TYR A 3 6.95 2.33 8.25
CA TYR A 3 5.50 2.33 8.28
C TYR A 3 4.98 0.91 8.41
N THR A 4 3.83 0.77 9.06
CA THR A 4 3.08 -0.48 9.11
C THR A 4 1.72 -0.29 8.44
N TYR A 5 1.43 -1.09 7.42
CA TYR A 5 0.08 -1.20 6.85
C TYR A 5 -0.62 -2.44 7.41
N HIS A 6 -1.74 -2.22 8.11
CA HIS A 6 -2.60 -3.26 8.64
C HIS A 6 -3.68 -3.60 7.61
N GLN A 7 -3.44 -4.62 6.81
CA GLN A 7 -4.29 -5.03 5.69
C GLN A 7 -5.72 -5.34 6.14
N GLY A 8 -5.90 -6.04 7.26
CA GLY A 8 -7.24 -6.44 7.73
C GLY A 8 -8.08 -5.30 8.30
N SER A 9 -7.43 -4.26 8.84
CA SER A 9 -8.13 -3.09 9.43
C SER A 9 -8.13 -1.84 8.55
N GLY A 10 -7.36 -1.82 7.46
CA GLY A 10 -7.28 -0.67 6.56
C GLY A 10 -6.61 0.54 7.22
N LYS A 11 -5.48 0.32 7.91
CA LYS A 11 -4.74 1.40 8.60
C LYS A 11 -3.29 1.44 8.15
N PHE A 12 -2.84 2.63 7.78
CA PHE A 12 -1.45 2.90 7.46
C PHE A 12 -0.85 3.75 8.58
N CYS A 13 0.12 3.21 9.30
CA CYS A 13 0.69 3.80 10.50
C CYS A 13 2.15 4.19 10.27
N ASN A 14 2.54 5.39 10.72
CA ASN A 14 3.93 5.80 10.81
C ASN A 14 4.51 5.30 12.13
N ASP A 15 5.47 4.38 12.06
CA ASP A 15 6.02 3.74 13.25
C ASP A 15 6.83 4.70 14.14
N ASN A 16 7.25 5.85 13.61
CA ASN A 16 8.07 6.82 14.33
C ASN A 16 7.26 7.73 15.27
N ASN A 17 5.99 8.00 14.93
CA ASN A 17 5.13 8.90 15.70
C ASN A 17 3.77 8.29 16.07
N GLY A 18 3.50 7.05 15.66
CA GLY A 18 2.28 6.31 15.97
C GLY A 18 1.01 6.80 15.25
N GLN A 19 1.11 7.79 14.36
CA GLN A 19 -0.03 8.30 13.62
C GLN A 19 -0.50 7.25 12.60
N CYS A 20 -1.78 6.92 12.64
CA CYS A 20 -2.41 5.98 11.73
C CYS A 20 -3.53 6.66 10.95
N THR A 21 -3.62 6.34 9.66
CA THR A 21 -4.66 6.89 8.80
C THR A 21 -5.45 5.81 8.05
N PRO A 22 -6.73 6.07 7.74
CA PRO A 22 -7.53 5.15 6.95
C PRO A 22 -6.94 4.94 5.57
N SER A 23 -6.87 3.68 5.16
CA SER A 23 -6.34 3.22 3.88
C SER A 23 -7.00 1.89 3.52
N TYR A 24 -6.83 1.42 2.30
CA TYR A 24 -7.30 0.09 1.94
C TYR A 24 -6.46 -0.53 0.82
N SER A 25 -6.64 -1.82 0.62
CA SER A 25 -6.07 -2.57 -0.48
C SER A 25 -7.01 -3.71 -0.84
N GLY A 26 -7.09 -4.02 -2.13
CA GLY A 26 -8.02 -5.02 -2.64
C GLY A 26 -9.25 -4.39 -3.29
N PHE A 27 -9.72 -5.04 -4.35
CA PHE A 27 -10.83 -4.59 -5.17
C PHE A 27 -12.14 -4.86 -4.45
N LYS A 28 -12.94 -3.82 -4.22
CA LYS A 28 -14.27 -3.91 -3.56
C LYS A 28 -14.23 -4.69 -2.24
N GLY A 29 -13.14 -4.54 -1.47
CA GLY A 29 -12.99 -5.17 -0.16
C GLY A 29 -12.62 -6.66 -0.18
N GLU A 30 -12.16 -7.19 -1.32
CA GLU A 30 -11.55 -8.52 -1.37
C GLU A 30 -10.40 -8.63 -0.37
N LYS A 31 -10.29 -9.77 0.32
CA LYS A 31 -9.34 -10.01 1.41
C LYS A 31 -8.33 -11.10 1.11
N ASP A 32 -8.58 -11.92 0.09
CA ASP A 32 -7.65 -12.96 -0.31
C ASP A 32 -6.50 -12.41 -1.14
N GLN A 33 -5.36 -12.15 -0.49
CA GLN A 33 -4.13 -11.65 -1.12
C GLN A 33 -3.56 -12.56 -2.23
N LYS A 34 -4.05 -13.79 -2.36
CA LYS A 34 -3.63 -14.71 -3.44
C LYS A 34 -4.36 -14.43 -4.74
N LYS A 35 -5.53 -13.77 -4.68
CA LYS A 35 -6.33 -13.47 -5.88
C LYS A 35 -5.64 -12.39 -6.71
N SER A 36 -5.15 -12.79 -7.87
CA SER A 36 -4.58 -11.87 -8.84
C SER A 36 -5.59 -10.79 -9.24
N ASN A 37 -5.13 -9.55 -9.37
CA ASN A 37 -5.91 -8.37 -9.73
C ASN A 37 -7.15 -8.08 -8.86
N GLN A 38 -7.32 -8.73 -7.72
CA GLN A 38 -8.47 -8.48 -6.83
C GLN A 38 -8.03 -8.40 -5.38
N GLY A 39 -7.16 -9.30 -4.96
CA GLY A 39 -6.68 -9.36 -3.59
C GLY A 39 -5.91 -8.12 -3.16
N PRO A 40 -5.81 -7.87 -1.85
CA PRO A 40 -4.94 -6.83 -1.31
C PRO A 40 -3.46 -7.12 -1.62
N ILE A 41 -2.60 -6.12 -1.37
CA ILE A 41 -1.15 -6.29 -1.37
C ILE A 41 -0.76 -7.48 -0.46
N PRO A 42 0.10 -8.41 -0.92
CA PRO A 42 0.56 -9.49 -0.07
C PRO A 42 1.25 -9.01 1.23
N GLU A 43 1.06 -9.74 2.31
CA GLU A 43 1.80 -9.54 3.56
C GLU A 43 3.32 -9.65 3.35
N GLY A 44 4.09 -8.88 4.12
CA GLY A 44 5.54 -8.88 4.03
C GLY A 44 6.17 -7.51 4.11
N LYS A 45 7.45 -7.43 3.74
CA LYS A 45 8.24 -6.19 3.81
C LYS A 45 8.40 -5.59 2.43
N TYR A 46 8.31 -4.27 2.36
CA TYR A 46 8.43 -3.51 1.12
C TYR A 46 9.35 -2.32 1.33
N THR A 47 10.02 -1.91 0.27
CA THR A 47 10.76 -0.65 0.20
C THR A 47 10.11 0.25 -0.84
N ILE A 48 9.90 1.51 -0.48
CA ILE A 48 9.46 2.53 -1.42
C ILE A 48 10.59 2.81 -2.41
N ALA A 49 10.36 2.54 -3.69
CA ALA A 49 11.40 2.58 -4.71
C ALA A 49 11.50 3.94 -5.41
N ASN A 50 10.46 4.37 -6.11
CA ASN A 50 10.43 5.58 -6.93
C ASN A 50 8.98 6.05 -7.16
N GLY A 51 8.80 7.28 -7.63
CA GLY A 51 7.49 7.89 -7.93
C GLY A 51 6.85 8.68 -6.79
N CYS A 52 7.34 8.56 -5.55
CA CYS A 52 6.87 9.43 -4.47
C CYS A 52 7.22 10.88 -4.77
N GLY A 53 6.21 11.75 -4.84
CA GLY A 53 6.35 13.18 -5.10
C GLY A 53 6.12 13.60 -6.55
N ASP A 54 5.74 12.70 -7.47
CA ASP A 54 5.19 13.12 -8.77
C ASP A 54 3.83 13.82 -8.61
N ALA A 55 3.31 14.44 -9.67
CA ALA A 55 2.05 15.19 -9.63
C ALA A 55 0.85 14.35 -9.13
N HIS A 56 0.96 13.02 -9.17
CA HIS A 56 -0.07 12.09 -8.69
C HIS A 56 0.30 11.40 -7.36
N GLN A 57 1.50 11.67 -6.83
CA GLN A 57 2.14 11.06 -5.66
C GLN A 57 1.98 9.53 -5.62
N ARG A 58 2.37 8.85 -6.70
CA ARG A 58 2.31 7.38 -6.78
C ARG A 58 3.65 6.75 -6.39
N CYS A 59 3.68 6.01 -5.30
CA CYS A 59 4.91 5.38 -4.81
C CYS A 59 4.98 3.91 -5.22
N ASN A 60 5.94 3.53 -6.05
CA ASN A 60 6.21 2.13 -6.34
C ASN A 60 6.79 1.40 -5.12
N LEU A 61 6.35 0.15 -4.93
CA LEU A 61 6.82 -0.72 -3.86
C LEU A 61 7.63 -1.88 -4.43
N THR A 62 8.87 -2.02 -3.93
CA THR A 62 9.69 -3.20 -4.17
C THR A 62 9.51 -4.18 -3.01
N PRO A 63 8.97 -5.39 -3.24
CA PRO A 63 8.87 -6.41 -2.21
C PRO A 63 10.26 -6.93 -1.84
N ASP A 64 10.41 -7.30 -0.57
CA ASP A 64 11.54 -8.12 -0.11
C ASP A 64 11.47 -9.50 -0.76
N SER A 65 12.63 -10.09 -1.08
CA SER A 65 12.71 -11.40 -1.74
C SER A 65 12.17 -12.55 -0.88
N SER A 66 12.05 -12.34 0.44
CA SER A 66 11.43 -13.30 1.36
C SER A 66 9.89 -13.28 1.35
N ASN A 67 9.26 -12.28 0.71
CA ASN A 67 7.80 -12.22 0.64
C ASN A 67 7.25 -13.29 -0.33
N ASN A 68 6.13 -13.92 0.04
CA ASN A 68 5.36 -14.71 -0.91
C ASN A 68 4.41 -13.80 -1.71
N MET A 69 4.79 -13.49 -2.95
CA MET A 69 4.03 -12.58 -3.80
C MET A 69 2.92 -13.27 -4.61
N PHE A 70 2.77 -14.59 -4.52
CA PHE A 70 1.78 -15.36 -5.29
C PHE A 70 1.83 -15.11 -6.81
N GLY A 71 3.03 -14.85 -7.35
CA GLY A 71 3.23 -14.51 -8.76
C GLY A 71 2.77 -13.10 -9.17
N ARG A 72 2.45 -12.23 -8.21
CA ARG A 72 1.97 -10.86 -8.43
C ARG A 72 3.11 -9.84 -8.31
N SER A 73 2.97 -8.69 -8.94
CA SER A 73 3.99 -7.62 -8.97
C SER A 73 3.36 -6.25 -9.20
N ALA A 74 4.21 -5.22 -9.41
CA ALA A 74 3.79 -3.85 -9.75
C ALA A 74 2.92 -3.16 -8.68
N PHE A 75 3.20 -3.43 -7.40
CA PHE A 75 2.50 -2.83 -6.28
C PHE A 75 2.89 -1.36 -6.08
N GLN A 76 1.91 -0.55 -5.71
CA GLN A 76 2.08 0.89 -5.49
C GLN A 76 1.30 1.36 -4.26
N ILE A 77 1.66 2.54 -3.76
CA ILE A 77 0.82 3.38 -2.91
C ILE A 77 0.31 4.55 -3.76
N HIS A 78 -1.00 4.73 -3.90
CA HIS A 78 -1.58 5.82 -4.69
C HIS A 78 -2.91 6.32 -4.12
N GLY A 79 -3.44 7.40 -4.71
CA GLY A 79 -4.74 7.96 -4.35
C GLY A 79 -5.91 7.20 -4.96
N ASP A 80 -7.10 7.38 -4.39
CA ASP A 80 -8.34 6.77 -4.87
C ASP A 80 -8.79 7.35 -6.24
N ASN A 81 -9.72 6.68 -6.92
CA ASN A 81 -10.26 7.06 -8.23
C ASN A 81 -11.42 8.07 -8.17
N GLY A 82 -11.66 8.70 -7.01
CA GLY A 82 -12.70 9.70 -6.79
C GLY A 82 -14.13 9.15 -6.65
N LYS A 83 -14.37 7.86 -6.94
CA LYS A 83 -15.70 7.23 -6.80
C LYS A 83 -16.00 6.79 -5.37
N GLY A 84 -14.97 6.55 -4.55
CA GLY A 84 -15.12 6.12 -3.16
C GLY A 84 -15.76 4.72 -3.00
N ASP A 85 -15.74 3.89 -4.04
CA ASP A 85 -16.38 2.57 -4.09
C ASP A 85 -15.39 1.40 -3.91
N GLN A 86 -14.16 1.70 -3.48
CA GLN A 86 -13.05 0.75 -3.32
C GLN A 86 -12.67 0.00 -4.59
N SER A 87 -13.03 0.52 -5.77
CA SER A 87 -12.67 -0.10 -7.07
C SER A 87 -11.29 0.31 -7.58
N ALA A 88 -10.60 1.23 -6.91
CA ALA A 88 -9.31 1.75 -7.37
C ALA A 88 -8.13 0.79 -7.15
N SER A 89 -8.24 -0.13 -6.17
CA SER A 89 -7.16 -1.06 -5.85
C SER A 89 -7.39 -2.44 -6.48
N HIS A 90 -6.35 -2.94 -7.15
CA HIS A 90 -6.25 -4.35 -7.56
C HIS A 90 -5.08 -5.05 -6.84
N GLY A 91 -4.73 -4.52 -5.65
CA GLY A 91 -3.58 -4.92 -4.85
C GLY A 91 -2.68 -3.78 -4.40
N CYS A 92 -2.88 -2.54 -4.87
CA CYS A 92 -2.15 -1.38 -4.36
C CYS A 92 -2.70 -0.92 -3.01
N ILE A 93 -1.92 -0.15 -2.25
CA ILE A 93 -2.40 0.53 -1.05
C ILE A 93 -2.97 1.88 -1.49
N ILE A 94 -4.24 2.12 -1.15
CA ILE A 94 -4.88 3.41 -1.35
C ILE A 94 -4.67 4.24 -0.10
N LEU A 95 -4.05 5.41 -0.27
CA LEU A 95 -3.71 6.33 0.80
C LEU A 95 -4.07 7.75 0.37
N ASN A 96 -4.53 8.57 1.31
CA ASN A 96 -4.92 9.96 1.01
C ASN A 96 -3.69 10.78 0.55
N GLN A 97 -3.93 11.98 0.01
CA GLN A 97 -2.84 12.82 -0.50
C GLN A 97 -1.91 13.36 0.62
N GLY A 98 -2.47 13.76 1.76
CA GLY A 98 -1.69 14.35 2.87
C GLY A 98 -0.65 13.38 3.42
N ASP A 99 -1.04 12.12 3.63
CA ASP A 99 -0.16 11.08 4.18
C ASP A 99 0.87 10.62 3.15
N ARG A 100 0.50 10.60 1.86
CA ARG A 100 1.44 10.27 0.78
C ARG A 100 2.53 11.32 0.61
N ALA A 101 2.26 12.59 0.89
CA ALA A 101 3.25 13.67 0.76
C ALA A 101 4.47 13.48 1.69
N GLY A 102 4.31 12.74 2.80
CA GLY A 102 5.40 12.44 3.72
C GLY A 102 6.31 11.28 3.29
N LEU A 103 5.88 10.47 2.31
CA LEU A 103 6.59 9.26 1.89
C LEU A 103 7.79 9.57 1.00
N LYS A 104 8.90 8.87 1.23
CA LYS A 104 10.16 9.06 0.50
C LYS A 104 10.71 7.75 -0.02
N LYS A 105 11.48 7.85 -1.11
CA LYS A 105 12.31 6.74 -1.59
C LYS A 105 13.18 6.21 -0.46
N GLY A 106 13.22 4.89 -0.31
CA GLY A 106 13.98 4.19 0.73
C GLY A 106 13.19 3.91 2.02
N ASP A 107 12.03 4.53 2.20
CA ASP A 107 11.15 4.21 3.33
C ASP A 107 10.69 2.76 3.30
N LYS A 108 10.50 2.19 4.48
CA LYS A 108 10.12 0.79 4.67
C LYS A 108 8.66 0.68 5.03
N VAL A 109 7.95 -0.25 4.39
CA VAL A 109 6.55 -0.54 4.67
C VAL A 109 6.43 -2.02 5.03
N THR A 110 5.93 -2.30 6.23
CA THR A 110 5.59 -3.66 6.65
C THR A 110 4.09 -3.87 6.51
N VAL A 111 3.67 -4.82 5.69
CA VAL A 111 2.27 -5.24 5.56
C VAL A 111 2.01 -6.39 6.50
N LYS A 112 1.03 -6.22 7.38
CA LYS A 112 0.56 -7.23 8.35
C LYS A 112 -0.95 -7.43 8.19
N LYS A 113 -1.43 -8.61 8.53
CA LYS A 113 -2.86 -8.92 8.57
C LYS A 113 -3.59 -8.08 9.62
#